data_AF-F2GAI1-F1
#
_entry.id   AF-F2GAI1-F1
#
_cell.length_a   1.000
_cell.length_b   1.000
_cell.length_c   1.000
_cell.angle_alpha   90.00
_cell.angle_beta   90.00
_cell.angle_gamma   90.00
#
_symmetry.space_group_name_H-M   'P 1'
#
loop_
_entity.id
_entity.type
_entity.pdbx_description
1 polymer ?
#
loop_
_entity_poly.entity_id
_entity_poly.type
_entity_poly.pdbx_seq_one_letter_code
_entity_poly.pdbx_strand_id
1 'polypeptide(L)'
;MKNDFPLFFIHIPKTAGSSFRVAAEQYFGSDATYYDYGQGNQETHPDIIKYEYELKDRYLAAQSFKQNAKFLSGHVIYPKYAPFFNTKSVVTFVRNPAQQVRSHYEHFSRLHGYRGSFESFIKESRFANMQSKALSGIWNDAIGFIGITERYRESLELFNFYYNTDIKELDINKNASKSSSEYILSEDELSLIKQENAQDFKLYEYALRRFDLHQSLFKKELPIVRYGELHIAPKDNGKLFNIWACCFENEEALTADVMLDGDIVDEIRISDYRPVAAERNIHRSGFIGKTYRYPSSFRTGQSVKVVEQKTQVVLFEGTVG
;
A
#
# COMPACT_ATOMS: atom_id res chain seq x y z
N MET A 1 2.47 21.47 -3.94
CA MET A 1 1.80 20.42 -4.75
C MET A 1 0.31 20.47 -4.48
N LYS A 2 -0.54 20.25 -5.49
CA LYS A 2 -1.99 20.15 -5.29
C LYS A 2 -2.26 18.78 -4.64
N ASN A 3 -2.92 18.74 -3.49
CA ASN A 3 -3.31 17.47 -2.87
C ASN A 3 -4.51 16.89 -3.61
N ASP A 4 -4.41 15.64 -4.03
CA ASP A 4 -5.52 14.90 -4.63
C ASP A 4 -6.44 14.36 -3.53
N PHE A 5 -7.18 15.26 -2.90
CA PHE A 5 -8.27 14.90 -2.00
C PHE A 5 -9.51 14.46 -2.80
N PRO A 6 -10.38 13.61 -2.23
CA PRO A 6 -10.22 12.93 -0.94
C PRO A 6 -9.10 11.88 -0.94
N LEU A 7 -8.54 11.60 0.24
CA LEU A 7 -7.74 10.39 0.47
C LEU A 7 -8.67 9.21 0.73
N PHE A 8 -8.30 8.03 0.21
CA PHE A 8 -8.98 6.77 0.45
C PHE A 8 -8.15 5.90 1.40
N PHE A 9 -8.54 5.88 2.67
CA PHE A 9 -7.91 5.07 3.70
C PHE A 9 -8.60 3.70 3.83
N ILE A 10 -7.96 2.68 3.29
CA ILE A 10 -8.36 1.27 3.46
C ILE A 10 -8.06 0.88 4.91
N HIS A 11 -9.10 0.85 5.75
CA HIS A 11 -8.93 0.55 7.17
C HIS A 11 -8.93 -0.97 7.36
N ILE A 12 -7.74 -1.57 7.34
CA ILE A 12 -7.57 -3.00 7.60
C ILE A 12 -7.72 -3.27 9.10
N PRO A 13 -8.58 -4.22 9.54
CA PRO A 13 -8.75 -4.51 10.95
C PRO A 13 -7.43 -4.78 11.68
N LYS A 14 -7.28 -4.16 12.86
CA LYS A 14 -6.19 -4.38 13.83
C LYS A 14 -4.79 -3.95 13.38
N THR A 15 -4.71 -2.97 12.46
CA THR A 15 -3.46 -2.36 11.94
C THR A 15 -3.26 -0.92 12.43
N ALA A 16 -3.61 -0.61 13.69
CA ALA A 16 -3.66 0.76 14.24
C ALA A 16 -4.55 1.77 13.47
N GLY A 17 -5.35 1.30 12.51
CA GLY A 17 -6.20 2.15 11.68
C GLY A 17 -7.25 2.95 12.45
N SER A 18 -7.69 2.50 13.64
CA SER A 18 -8.60 3.27 14.50
C SER A 18 -7.97 4.57 15.00
N SER A 19 -6.71 4.53 15.47
CA SER A 19 -6.03 5.72 16.00
C SER A 19 -5.74 6.72 14.87
N PHE A 20 -5.27 6.23 13.71
CA PHE A 20 -5.09 7.05 12.52
C PHE A 20 -6.40 7.65 12.01
N ARG A 21 -7.47 6.86 11.96
CA ARG A 21 -8.80 7.32 11.54
C ARG A 21 -9.29 8.49 12.40
N VAL A 22 -9.25 8.33 13.73
CA VAL A 22 -9.71 9.38 14.65
C VAL A 22 -8.83 10.63 14.52
N ALA A 23 -7.52 10.46 14.38
CA ALA A 23 -6.60 11.58 14.16
C ALA A 23 -6.88 12.31 12.83
N ALA A 24 -7.15 11.56 11.77
CA ALA A 24 -7.51 12.11 10.47
C ALA A 24 -8.84 12.86 10.52
N GLU A 25 -9.85 12.31 11.19
CA GLU A 25 -11.14 13.00 11.38
C GLU A 25 -10.99 14.29 12.19
N GLN A 26 -10.20 14.29 13.27
CA GLN A 26 -9.91 15.50 14.04
C GLN A 26 -9.23 16.58 13.19
N TYR A 27 -8.37 16.17 12.24
CA TYR A 27 -7.65 17.08 11.36
C TYR A 27 -8.52 17.61 10.21
N PHE A 28 -9.25 16.73 9.51
CA PHE A 28 -10.08 17.10 8.35
C PHE A 28 -11.44 17.66 8.74
N GLY A 29 -11.93 17.36 9.95
CA GLY A 29 -13.29 17.64 10.41
C GLY A 29 -14.26 16.51 10.03
N SER A 30 -15.25 16.27 10.89
CA SER A 30 -16.25 15.23 10.70
C SER A 30 -17.09 15.44 9.42
N ASP A 31 -17.45 16.69 9.08
CA ASP A 31 -18.22 16.99 7.87
C ASP A 31 -17.47 16.65 6.57
N ALA A 32 -16.14 16.66 6.60
CA ALA A 32 -15.28 16.32 5.47
C ALA A 32 -14.76 14.87 5.53
N THR A 33 -15.24 14.07 6.48
CA THR A 33 -14.79 12.69 6.72
C THR A 33 -15.93 11.72 6.50
N TYR A 34 -15.78 10.86 5.51
CA TYR A 34 -16.79 9.88 5.12
C TYR A 34 -16.34 8.50 5.55
N TYR A 35 -17.27 7.73 6.12
CA TYR A 35 -17.01 6.37 6.55
C TYR A 35 -17.90 5.36 5.83
N ASP A 36 -17.33 4.20 5.54
CA ASP A 36 -18.01 3.07 4.91
C ASP A 36 -17.71 1.76 5.66
N TYR A 37 -18.56 1.46 6.63
CA TYR A 37 -18.47 0.23 7.45
C TYR A 37 -19.62 -0.74 7.18
N GLY A 38 -20.37 -0.54 6.11
CA GLY A 38 -21.56 -1.33 5.79
C GLY A 38 -22.87 -0.68 6.21
N GLN A 39 -23.97 -1.10 5.57
CA GLN A 39 -25.32 -0.59 5.79
C GLN A 39 -25.78 -0.66 7.26
N GLY A 40 -25.37 -1.70 8.00
CA GLY A 40 -25.78 -1.91 9.38
C GLY A 40 -24.94 -1.16 10.42
N ASN A 41 -23.91 -0.42 10.00
CA ASN A 41 -23.03 0.30 10.91
C ASN A 41 -23.41 1.79 10.98
N GLN A 42 -23.63 2.29 12.18
CA GLN A 42 -24.03 3.69 12.45
C GLN A 42 -22.94 4.71 12.09
N GLU A 43 -21.67 4.30 12.02
CA GLU A 43 -20.59 5.17 11.56
C GLU A 43 -20.64 5.40 10.04
N THR A 44 -21.32 4.54 9.25
CA THR A 44 -21.39 4.69 7.79
C THR A 44 -22.09 6.00 7.41
N HIS A 45 -21.46 6.80 6.56
CA HIS A 45 -21.96 8.11 6.18
C HIS A 45 -23.35 8.01 5.49
N PRO A 46 -24.33 8.89 5.80
CA PRO A 46 -25.68 8.82 5.26
C PRO A 46 -25.76 8.77 3.72
N ASP A 47 -24.93 9.56 3.03
CA ASP A 47 -24.87 9.52 1.56
C ASP A 47 -24.39 8.17 1.02
N ILE A 48 -23.48 7.48 1.72
CA ILE A 48 -23.04 6.14 1.33
C ILE A 48 -24.18 5.14 1.58
N ILE A 49 -24.88 5.22 2.71
CA ILE A 49 -26.08 4.41 2.98
C ILE A 49 -27.09 4.59 1.84
N LYS A 50 -27.44 5.84 1.52
CA LYS A 50 -28.41 6.17 0.48
C LYS A 50 -27.97 5.69 -0.91
N TYR A 51 -26.78 6.08 -1.36
CA TYR A 51 -26.37 5.84 -2.75
C TYR A 51 -25.81 4.42 -2.96
N GLU A 52 -24.90 3.93 -2.12
CA GLU A 52 -24.29 2.59 -2.29
C GLU A 52 -25.22 1.46 -1.85
N TYR A 53 -25.92 1.61 -0.72
CA TYR A 53 -26.64 0.49 -0.10
C TYR A 53 -28.13 0.44 -0.44
N GLU A 54 -28.83 1.58 -0.39
CA GLU A 54 -30.27 1.64 -0.70
C GLU A 54 -30.53 1.69 -2.21
N LEU A 55 -29.91 2.63 -2.91
CA LEU A 55 -30.06 2.80 -4.36
C LEU A 55 -29.20 1.85 -5.20
N LYS A 56 -28.18 1.24 -4.58
CA LYS A 56 -27.20 0.34 -5.26
C LYS A 56 -26.48 1.04 -6.43
N ASP A 57 -26.24 2.33 -6.29
CA ASP A 57 -25.51 3.17 -7.24
C ASP A 57 -24.23 3.71 -6.58
N ARG A 58 -23.17 2.91 -6.70
CA ARG A 58 -21.84 3.27 -6.20
C ARG A 58 -21.29 4.52 -6.85
N TYR A 59 -21.64 4.76 -8.11
CA TYR A 59 -21.12 5.91 -8.84
C TYR A 59 -21.62 7.20 -8.18
N LEU A 60 -22.91 7.27 -7.80
CA LEU A 60 -23.46 8.41 -7.07
C LEU A 60 -22.84 8.58 -5.67
N ALA A 61 -22.60 7.47 -4.95
CA ALA A 61 -21.87 7.52 -3.68
C ALA A 61 -20.48 8.14 -3.87
N ALA A 62 -19.79 7.73 -4.93
CA ALA A 62 -18.48 8.25 -5.29
C ALA A 62 -18.49 9.72 -5.70
N GLN A 63 -19.47 10.15 -6.49
CA GLN A 63 -19.60 11.58 -6.81
C GLN A 63 -19.79 12.41 -5.54
N SER A 64 -20.61 11.95 -4.59
CA SER A 64 -20.81 12.65 -3.31
C SER A 64 -19.49 12.80 -2.54
N PHE A 65 -18.78 11.71 -2.23
CA PHE A 65 -17.56 11.82 -1.43
C PHE A 65 -16.42 12.52 -2.19
N LYS A 66 -16.35 12.42 -3.52
CA LYS A 66 -15.34 13.13 -4.33
C LYS A 66 -15.53 14.64 -4.29
N GLN A 67 -16.78 15.09 -4.19
CA GLN A 67 -17.12 16.51 -4.11
C GLN A 67 -16.96 17.07 -2.70
N ASN A 68 -17.39 16.31 -1.69
CA ASN A 68 -17.61 16.83 -0.34
C ASN A 68 -16.55 16.41 0.67
N ALA A 69 -15.92 15.24 0.49
CA ALA A 69 -14.98 14.71 1.47
C ALA A 69 -13.53 15.15 1.21
N LYS A 70 -12.74 15.15 2.28
CA LYS A 70 -11.28 15.15 2.24
C LYS A 70 -10.71 13.78 2.63
N PHE A 71 -11.49 12.96 3.33
CA PHE A 71 -11.06 11.66 3.79
C PHE A 71 -12.21 10.64 3.69
N LEU A 72 -11.96 9.51 3.05
CA LEU A 72 -12.86 8.36 2.99
C LEU A 72 -12.18 7.18 3.68
N SER A 73 -12.84 6.53 4.63
CA SER A 73 -12.30 5.36 5.31
C SER A 73 -13.34 4.27 5.57
N GLY A 74 -12.92 3.01 5.63
CA GLY A 74 -13.84 1.92 5.91
C GLY A 74 -13.19 0.55 5.89
N HIS A 75 -13.92 -0.45 6.40
CA HIS A 75 -13.56 -1.86 6.24
C HIS A 75 -13.97 -2.36 4.84
N VAL A 76 -13.30 -1.82 3.83
CA VAL A 76 -13.53 -2.10 2.41
C VAL A 76 -12.26 -2.62 1.75
N ILE A 77 -12.40 -3.27 0.60
CA ILE A 77 -11.26 -3.69 -0.23
C ILE A 77 -10.96 -2.62 -1.30
N TYR A 78 -9.71 -2.55 -1.75
CA TYR A 78 -9.26 -1.61 -2.78
C TYR A 78 -10.20 -1.55 -4.01
N PRO A 79 -10.62 -2.68 -4.62
CA PRO A 79 -11.46 -2.65 -5.82
C PRO A 79 -12.79 -1.91 -5.67
N LYS A 80 -13.32 -1.75 -4.45
CA LYS A 80 -14.63 -1.09 -4.24
C LYS A 80 -14.62 0.34 -4.78
N TYR A 81 -13.55 1.08 -4.50
CA TYR A 81 -13.45 2.50 -4.87
C TYR A 81 -12.28 2.82 -5.81
N ALA A 82 -11.46 1.84 -6.19
CA ALA A 82 -10.33 1.99 -7.10
C ALA A 82 -10.61 2.90 -8.34
N PRO A 83 -11.74 2.80 -9.05
CA PRO A 83 -12.00 3.64 -10.23
C PRO A 83 -12.10 5.15 -9.95
N PHE A 84 -12.31 5.55 -8.70
CA PHE A 84 -12.57 6.95 -8.31
C PHE A 84 -11.35 7.66 -7.70
N PHE A 85 -10.27 6.93 -7.46
CA PHE A 85 -9.06 7.45 -6.82
C PHE A 85 -7.84 7.25 -7.71
N ASN A 86 -6.97 8.25 -7.76
CA ASN A 86 -5.58 8.03 -8.16
C ASN A 86 -4.91 7.14 -7.11
N THR A 87 -4.01 6.25 -7.51
CA THR A 87 -3.34 5.37 -6.52
C THR A 87 -2.55 6.16 -5.48
N LYS A 88 -2.05 7.36 -5.82
CA LYS A 88 -1.49 8.36 -4.90
C LYS A 88 -2.39 8.67 -3.72
N SER A 89 -3.71 8.70 -3.90
CA SER A 89 -4.67 9.01 -2.83
C SER A 89 -5.05 7.78 -2.01
N VAL A 90 -4.55 6.59 -2.34
CA VAL A 90 -4.84 5.35 -1.61
C VAL A 90 -3.83 5.19 -0.47
N VAL A 91 -4.37 5.02 0.73
CA VAL A 91 -3.65 4.99 1.99
C VAL A 91 -4.04 3.75 2.75
N THR A 92 -3.09 3.09 3.40
CA THR A 92 -3.37 2.00 4.34
C THR A 92 -2.30 1.92 5.42
N PHE A 93 -2.58 1.15 6.46
CA PHE A 93 -1.58 0.64 7.40
C PHE A 93 -1.56 -0.88 7.34
N VAL A 94 -0.38 -1.46 7.52
CA VAL A 94 -0.17 -2.89 7.72
C VAL A 94 0.48 -3.14 9.07
N ARG A 95 0.44 -4.38 9.52
CA ARG A 95 0.99 -4.86 10.79
C ARG A 95 1.64 -6.21 10.58
N ASN A 96 2.60 -6.57 11.44
CA ASN A 96 3.11 -7.93 11.50
C ASN A 96 1.93 -8.93 11.53
N PRO A 97 1.84 -9.88 10.57
CA PRO A 97 0.66 -10.73 10.43
C PRO A 97 0.36 -11.56 11.68
N ALA A 98 1.38 -12.04 12.41
CA ALA A 98 1.18 -12.80 13.64
C ALA A 98 0.54 -11.95 14.75
N GLN A 99 1.01 -10.71 14.90
CA GLN A 99 0.47 -9.76 15.85
C GLN A 99 -0.94 -9.29 15.47
N GLN A 100 -1.21 -9.12 14.18
CA GLN A 100 -2.51 -8.78 13.63
C GLN A 100 -3.54 -9.89 13.89
N VAL A 101 -3.21 -11.15 13.55
CA VAL A 101 -4.09 -12.31 13.73
C VAL A 101 -4.44 -12.51 15.21
N ARG A 102 -3.45 -12.43 16.11
CA ARG A 102 -3.72 -12.55 17.55
C ARG A 102 -4.59 -11.41 18.08
N SER A 103 -4.31 -10.18 17.66
CA SER A 103 -5.15 -9.02 18.03
C SER A 103 -6.59 -9.15 17.52
N HIS A 104 -6.75 -9.77 16.36
CA HIS A 104 -8.04 -9.97 15.72
C HIS A 104 -8.86 -11.04 16.44
N TYR A 105 -8.25 -12.17 16.76
CA TYR A 105 -8.85 -13.21 17.60
C TYR A 105 -9.35 -12.64 18.93
N GLU A 106 -8.51 -11.92 19.68
CA GLU A 106 -8.93 -11.34 20.97
C GLU A 106 -10.08 -10.34 20.83
N HIS A 107 -10.08 -9.54 19.75
CA HIS A 107 -11.17 -8.62 19.47
C HIS A 107 -12.48 -9.35 19.17
N PHE A 108 -12.44 -10.41 18.35
CA PHE A 108 -13.60 -11.22 17.99
C PHE A 108 -14.13 -12.04 19.16
N SER A 109 -13.26 -12.63 19.98
CA SER A 109 -13.68 -13.37 21.18
C SER A 109 -14.33 -12.46 22.21
N ARG A 110 -13.83 -11.22 22.38
CA ARG A 110 -14.37 -10.27 23.35
C ARG A 110 -15.65 -9.58 22.89
N LEU A 111 -15.71 -9.11 21.65
CA LEU A 111 -16.76 -8.18 21.19
C LEU A 111 -17.73 -8.78 20.19
N HIS A 112 -17.36 -9.88 19.52
CA HIS A 112 -18.18 -10.51 18.48
C HIS A 112 -18.61 -11.94 18.86
N GLY A 113 -18.38 -12.33 20.12
CA GLY A 113 -18.85 -13.60 20.67
C GLY A 113 -18.23 -14.84 20.03
N TYR A 114 -17.02 -14.73 19.46
CA TYR A 114 -16.32 -15.88 18.90
C TYR A 114 -15.99 -16.91 20.01
N ARG A 115 -16.41 -18.18 19.81
CA ARG A 115 -16.26 -19.26 20.80
C ARG A 115 -15.23 -20.33 20.43
N GLY A 116 -14.65 -20.25 19.23
CA GLY A 116 -13.63 -21.20 18.77
C GLY A 116 -12.30 -20.99 19.49
N SER A 117 -11.41 -21.98 19.39
CA SER A 117 -10.03 -21.82 19.87
C SER A 117 -9.25 -20.87 18.96
N PHE A 118 -8.10 -20.39 19.43
CA PHE A 118 -7.20 -19.58 18.60
C PHE A 118 -6.72 -20.35 17.36
N GLU A 119 -6.43 -21.65 17.51
CA GLU A 119 -6.06 -22.53 16.39
C GLU A 119 -7.18 -22.61 15.33
N SER A 120 -8.45 -22.76 15.77
CA SER A 120 -9.60 -22.75 14.86
C SER A 120 -9.72 -21.41 14.13
N PHE A 121 -9.50 -20.30 14.83
CA PHE A 121 -9.55 -18.96 14.25
C PHE A 121 -8.50 -18.76 13.14
N ILE A 122 -7.28 -19.24 13.35
CA ILE A 122 -6.19 -19.13 12.35
C ILE A 122 -6.55 -19.85 11.05
N LYS A 123 -7.19 -21.02 11.15
CA LYS A 123 -7.58 -21.88 10.01
C LYS A 123 -8.83 -21.39 9.26
N GLU A 124 -9.53 -20.39 9.78
CA GLU A 124 -10.71 -19.85 9.10
C GLU A 124 -10.31 -18.97 7.91
N SER A 125 -10.69 -19.41 6.71
CA SER A 125 -10.35 -18.73 5.45
C SER A 125 -10.81 -17.27 5.38
N ARG A 126 -11.88 -16.89 6.11
CA ARG A 126 -12.36 -15.50 6.21
C ARG A 126 -11.43 -14.57 6.98
N PHE A 127 -10.58 -15.11 7.87
CA PHE A 127 -9.61 -14.34 8.65
C PHE A 127 -8.19 -14.43 8.10
N ALA A 128 -7.90 -15.44 7.29
CA ALA A 128 -6.61 -15.62 6.63
C ALA A 128 -6.32 -14.56 5.55
N ASN A 129 -5.07 -14.11 5.46
CA ASN A 129 -4.55 -13.21 4.43
C ASN A 129 -5.35 -11.90 4.28
N MET A 130 -5.84 -11.36 5.40
CA MET A 130 -6.74 -10.21 5.39
C MET A 130 -6.09 -8.96 4.79
N GLN A 131 -4.81 -8.73 5.08
CA GLN A 131 -4.12 -7.52 4.64
C GLN A 131 -3.91 -7.53 3.12
N SER A 132 -3.44 -8.65 2.58
CA SER A 132 -3.24 -8.86 1.14
C SER A 132 -4.56 -8.92 0.36
N LYS A 133 -5.63 -9.49 0.93
CA LYS A 133 -6.98 -9.43 0.33
C LYS A 133 -7.49 -8.00 0.23
N ALA A 134 -7.29 -7.17 1.26
CA ALA A 134 -7.73 -5.78 1.27
C ALA A 134 -7.07 -4.95 0.15
N LEU A 135 -5.83 -5.27 -0.20
CA LEU A 135 -5.05 -4.58 -1.24
C LEU A 135 -5.02 -5.33 -2.59
N SER A 136 -5.87 -6.34 -2.77
CA SER A 136 -5.90 -7.09 -4.01
C SER A 136 -6.32 -6.21 -5.20
N GLY A 137 -5.69 -6.41 -6.36
CA GLY A 137 -6.02 -5.69 -7.59
C GLY A 137 -5.18 -4.44 -7.87
N ILE A 138 -4.18 -4.12 -7.06
CA ILE A 138 -3.21 -3.04 -7.29
C ILE A 138 -1.76 -3.54 -7.18
N TRP A 139 -0.82 -2.86 -7.84
CA TRP A 139 0.60 -3.05 -7.55
C TRP A 139 0.90 -2.37 -6.22
N ASN A 140 1.39 -3.12 -5.22
CA ASN A 140 1.61 -2.57 -3.88
C ASN A 140 2.47 -1.29 -3.89
N ASP A 141 3.46 -1.20 -4.78
CA ASP A 141 4.28 0.01 -4.92
C ASP A 141 3.56 1.23 -5.51
N ALA A 142 2.42 1.05 -6.18
CA ALA A 142 1.62 2.14 -6.71
C ALA A 142 0.73 2.78 -5.63
N ILE A 143 0.46 2.09 -4.52
CA ILE A 143 -0.33 2.64 -3.41
C ILE A 143 0.37 3.87 -2.85
N GLY A 144 -0.33 5.00 -2.75
CA GLY A 144 0.21 6.28 -2.31
C GLY A 144 0.99 6.17 -1.02
N PHE A 145 0.39 5.54 -0.01
CA PHE A 145 1.01 5.33 1.30
C PHE A 145 0.66 3.98 1.93
N ILE A 146 1.67 3.31 2.48
CA ILE A 146 1.53 2.10 3.31
C ILE A 146 2.31 2.35 4.60
N GLY A 147 1.60 2.56 5.71
CA GLY A 147 2.20 2.73 7.03
C GLY A 147 2.45 1.40 7.73
N ILE A 148 3.40 1.39 8.67
CA ILE A 148 3.75 0.22 9.48
C ILE A 148 3.27 0.48 10.91
N THR A 149 2.39 -0.39 11.41
CA THR A 149 1.79 -0.25 12.76
C THR A 149 2.86 -0.18 13.85
N GLU A 150 3.89 -1.02 13.76
CA GLU A 150 5.03 -1.09 14.68
C GLU A 150 5.91 0.17 14.65
N ARG A 151 5.79 0.99 13.59
CA ARG A 151 6.53 2.24 13.37
C ARG A 151 5.56 3.40 13.16
N TYR A 152 4.51 3.46 13.99
CA TYR A 152 3.38 4.36 13.80
C TYR A 152 3.78 5.84 13.72
N ARG A 153 4.62 6.30 14.65
CA ARG A 153 5.12 7.68 14.66
C ARG A 153 5.86 8.04 13.38
N GLU A 154 6.83 7.22 12.97
CA GLU A 154 7.58 7.43 11.72
C GLU A 154 6.64 7.38 10.49
N SER A 155 5.62 6.51 10.54
CA SER A 155 4.61 6.41 9.50
C SER A 155 3.79 7.70 9.40
N LEU A 156 3.41 8.28 10.53
CA LEU A 156 2.64 9.51 10.58
C LEU A 156 3.47 10.72 10.11
N GLU A 157 4.74 10.80 10.50
CA GLU A 157 5.68 11.82 10.02
C GLU A 157 5.81 11.77 8.49
N LEU A 158 6.03 10.58 7.92
CA LEU A 158 6.11 10.40 6.46
C LEU A 158 4.78 10.71 5.76
N PHE A 159 3.65 10.29 6.34
CA PHE A 159 2.32 10.59 5.82
C PHE A 159 2.07 12.10 5.74
N ASN A 160 2.36 12.82 6.83
CA ASN A 160 2.15 14.26 6.93
C ASN A 160 3.01 15.03 5.93
N PHE A 161 4.27 14.63 5.75
CA PHE A 161 5.11 15.18 4.68
C PHE A 161 4.49 14.93 3.31
N TYR A 162 4.10 13.68 3.04
CA TYR A 162 3.68 13.24 1.71
C TYR A 162 2.38 13.88 1.22
N TYR A 163 1.42 14.07 2.14
CA TYR A 163 0.13 14.69 1.85
C TYR A 163 0.03 16.14 2.35
N ASN A 164 1.13 16.74 2.81
CA ASN A 164 1.15 18.09 3.37
C ASN A 164 0.02 18.32 4.39
N THR A 165 -0.06 17.41 5.38
CA THR A 165 -1.03 17.44 6.48
C THR A 165 -0.33 17.63 7.84
N ASP A 166 -1.10 17.84 8.89
CA ASP A 166 -0.59 17.93 10.28
C ASP A 166 -1.43 17.07 11.23
N ILE A 167 -1.66 15.82 10.84
CA ILE A 167 -2.37 14.83 11.66
C ILE A 167 -1.51 14.51 12.89
N LYS A 168 -2.08 14.67 14.08
CA LYS A 168 -1.38 14.45 15.35
C LYS A 168 -1.39 12.99 15.77
N GLU A 169 -0.31 12.55 16.39
CA GLU A 169 -0.26 11.25 17.01
C GLU A 169 -1.27 11.22 18.17
N LEU A 170 -2.20 10.27 18.12
CA LEU A 170 -3.15 10.04 19.20
C LEU A 170 -2.81 8.75 19.92
N ASP A 171 -2.63 8.85 21.23
CA ASP A 171 -2.40 7.72 22.15
C ASP A 171 -3.72 6.95 22.43
N ILE A 172 -4.53 6.72 21.40
CA ILE A 172 -5.76 5.93 21.50
C ILE A 172 -5.33 4.46 21.40
N ASN A 173 -5.49 3.69 22.48
CA ASN A 173 -5.23 2.24 22.60
C ASN A 173 -3.86 1.77 23.15
N LYS A 174 -3.14 2.56 23.95
CA LYS A 174 -2.33 1.90 25.00
C LYS A 174 -3.31 1.31 26.01
N ASN A 175 -3.67 0.03 25.85
CA ASN A 175 -4.28 -0.71 26.95
C ASN A 175 -3.33 -0.56 28.14
N ALA A 176 -3.70 0.23 29.13
CA ALA A 176 -2.86 0.51 30.30
C ALA A 176 -2.45 -0.76 31.09
N SER A 177 -3.06 -1.91 30.77
CA SER A 177 -2.80 -3.23 31.33
C SER A 177 -1.82 -4.11 30.54
N LYS A 178 -1.29 -3.69 29.38
CA LYS A 178 -0.30 -4.48 28.62
C LYS A 178 1.11 -3.93 28.83
N SER A 179 1.96 -4.70 29.51
CA SER A 179 3.39 -4.40 29.71
C SER A 179 4.23 -4.56 28.44
N SER A 180 3.74 -5.33 27.45
CA SER A 180 4.31 -5.44 26.10
C SER A 180 3.25 -5.17 25.03
N SER A 181 3.62 -4.43 23.97
CA SER A 181 2.79 -4.21 22.79
C SER A 181 2.60 -5.48 21.94
N GLU A 182 3.49 -6.45 22.12
CA GLU A 182 3.52 -7.71 21.39
C GLU A 182 2.90 -8.87 22.18
N TYR A 183 2.19 -9.70 21.43
CA TYR A 183 1.66 -10.96 21.87
C TYR A 183 2.72 -12.05 21.83
N ILE A 184 2.79 -12.82 22.91
CA ILE A 184 3.58 -14.04 22.98
C ILE A 184 2.80 -15.16 22.28
N LEU A 185 3.45 -15.86 21.35
CA LEU A 185 2.90 -16.96 20.57
C LEU A 185 3.81 -18.18 20.71
N SER A 186 3.24 -19.37 20.75
CA SER A 186 4.03 -20.61 20.69
C SER A 186 4.63 -20.81 19.29
N GLU A 187 5.64 -21.67 19.18
CA GLU A 187 6.24 -22.03 17.88
C GLU A 187 5.21 -22.68 16.94
N ASP A 188 4.31 -23.50 17.48
CA ASP A 188 3.23 -24.15 16.72
C ASP A 188 2.21 -23.12 16.21
N GLU A 189 1.80 -22.17 17.06
CA GLU A 189 0.89 -21.09 16.68
C GLU A 189 1.53 -20.23 15.58
N LEU A 190 2.80 -19.84 15.74
CA LEU A 190 3.50 -19.02 14.76
C LEU A 190 3.66 -19.75 13.42
N SER A 191 3.98 -21.04 13.46
CA SER A 191 4.12 -21.87 12.26
C SER A 191 2.78 -21.99 11.52
N LEU A 192 1.69 -22.24 12.24
CA LEU A 192 0.35 -22.30 11.67
C LEU A 192 -0.07 -20.94 11.08
N ILE A 193 0.20 -19.83 11.77
CA ILE A 193 -0.12 -18.49 11.25
C ILE A 193 0.67 -18.21 9.96
N LYS A 194 1.97 -18.53 9.91
CA LYS A 194 2.80 -18.37 8.71
C LYS A 194 2.26 -19.17 7.53
N GLN A 195 1.81 -20.40 7.77
CA GLN A 195 1.19 -21.24 6.76
C GLN A 195 -0.10 -20.62 6.22
N GLU A 196 -1.04 -20.29 7.10
CA GLU A 196 -2.37 -19.80 6.69
C GLU A 196 -2.33 -18.36 6.17
N ASN A 197 -1.33 -17.55 6.55
CA ASN A 197 -1.21 -16.12 6.22
C ASN A 197 0.03 -15.80 5.37
N ALA A 198 0.48 -16.74 4.55
CA ALA A 198 1.71 -16.60 3.75
C ALA A 198 1.73 -15.35 2.85
N GLN A 199 0.59 -14.91 2.32
CA GLN A 199 0.52 -13.72 1.46
C GLN A 199 0.62 -12.43 2.28
N ASP A 200 0.09 -12.41 3.49
CA ASP A 200 0.25 -11.27 4.39
C ASP A 200 1.70 -11.13 4.87
N PHE A 201 2.42 -12.23 5.12
CA PHE A 201 3.85 -12.16 5.40
C PHE A 201 4.65 -11.61 4.22
N LYS A 202 4.37 -12.07 2.99
CA LYS A 202 5.00 -11.52 1.77
C LYS A 202 4.72 -10.02 1.61
N LEU A 203 3.47 -9.60 1.81
CA LEU A 203 3.08 -8.19 1.77
C LEU A 203 3.77 -7.38 2.87
N TYR A 204 3.85 -7.90 4.09
CA TYR A 204 4.43 -7.17 5.22
C TYR A 204 5.93 -6.97 5.05
N GLU A 205 6.68 -8.01 4.66
CA GLU A 205 8.11 -7.91 4.34
C GLU A 205 8.37 -6.93 3.20
N TYR A 206 7.50 -6.95 2.18
CA TYR A 206 7.55 -5.99 1.09
C TYR A 206 7.31 -4.55 1.59
N ALA A 207 6.27 -4.35 2.41
CA ALA A 207 5.92 -3.05 2.94
C ALA A 207 7.02 -2.48 3.84
N LEU A 208 7.72 -3.31 4.63
CA LEU A 208 8.88 -2.89 5.42
C LEU A 208 10.00 -2.36 4.54
N ARG A 209 10.43 -3.12 3.52
CA ARG A 209 11.50 -2.69 2.60
C ARG A 209 11.13 -1.39 1.88
N ARG A 210 9.89 -1.30 1.39
CA ARG A 210 9.36 -0.10 0.75
C ARG A 210 9.36 1.10 1.70
N PHE A 211 8.91 0.89 2.93
CA PHE A 211 8.84 1.93 3.94
C PHE A 211 10.24 2.45 4.29
N ASP A 212 11.23 1.57 4.47
CA ASP A 212 12.62 1.94 4.71
C ASP A 212 13.20 2.76 3.57
N LEU A 213 12.95 2.36 2.32
CA LEU A 213 13.35 3.12 1.14
C LEU A 213 12.73 4.52 1.16
N HIS A 214 11.41 4.61 1.31
CA HIS A 214 10.70 5.89 1.31
C HIS A 214 11.18 6.80 2.44
N GLN A 215 11.43 6.25 3.63
CA GLN A 215 11.95 7.01 4.75
C GLN A 215 13.37 7.53 4.50
N SER A 216 14.22 6.71 3.89
CA SER A 216 15.58 7.09 3.50
C SER A 216 15.56 8.24 2.49
N LEU A 217 14.70 8.15 1.47
CA LEU A 217 14.52 9.22 0.46
C LEU A 217 13.98 10.50 1.11
N PHE A 218 12.95 10.38 1.96
CA PHE A 218 12.38 11.48 2.72
C PHE A 218 13.44 12.20 3.57
N LYS A 219 14.23 11.47 4.37
CA LYS A 219 15.29 12.04 5.22
C LYS A 219 16.41 12.72 4.43
N LYS A 220 16.62 12.30 3.18
CA LYS A 220 17.59 12.90 2.24
C LYS A 220 16.98 14.02 1.38
N GLU A 221 15.71 14.36 1.58
CA GLU A 221 14.96 15.32 0.77
C GLU A 221 14.96 14.98 -0.74
N LEU A 222 14.98 13.68 -1.04
CA LEU A 222 14.95 13.16 -2.41
C LEU A 222 13.51 12.80 -2.82
N PRO A 223 13.19 12.84 -4.13
CA PRO A 223 11.90 12.38 -4.64
C PRO A 223 11.60 10.94 -4.21
N ILE A 224 10.35 10.64 -3.85
CA ILE A 224 9.94 9.30 -3.43
C ILE A 224 9.63 8.46 -4.67
N VAL A 225 10.66 7.77 -5.16
CA VAL A 225 10.56 6.85 -6.30
C VAL A 225 9.72 5.63 -5.92
N ARG A 226 8.75 5.32 -6.77
CA ARG A 226 7.94 4.10 -6.76
C ARG A 226 8.24 3.30 -7.99
N TYR A 227 8.37 1.98 -7.87
CA TYR A 227 8.78 1.17 -9.00
C TYR A 227 8.39 -0.30 -8.84
N GLY A 228 8.57 -1.05 -9.91
CA GLY A 228 8.45 -2.49 -9.86
C GLY A 228 8.71 -3.15 -11.19
N GLU A 229 8.95 -4.45 -11.11
CA GLU A 229 9.06 -5.30 -12.28
C GLU A 229 7.69 -5.62 -12.86
N LEU A 230 7.64 -5.66 -14.19
CA LEU A 230 6.47 -6.07 -14.95
C LEU A 230 6.71 -7.47 -15.51
N HIS A 231 5.62 -8.16 -15.86
CA HIS A 231 5.72 -9.51 -16.39
C HIS A 231 6.61 -9.57 -17.65
N ILE A 232 7.45 -10.60 -17.69
CA ILE A 232 8.28 -10.99 -18.83
C ILE A 232 7.95 -12.46 -19.12
N ALA A 233 7.79 -12.79 -20.40
CA ALA A 233 7.57 -14.17 -20.80
C ALA A 233 8.82 -15.01 -20.49
N PRO A 234 8.70 -16.28 -20.05
CA PRO A 234 9.86 -17.09 -19.67
C PRO A 234 10.97 -17.17 -20.74
N LYS A 235 10.61 -17.13 -22.03
CA LYS A 235 11.55 -17.15 -23.17
C LYS A 235 12.42 -15.89 -23.30
N ASP A 236 12.00 -14.81 -22.68
CA ASP A 236 12.64 -13.48 -22.70
C ASP A 236 13.44 -13.21 -21.40
N ASN A 237 13.39 -14.13 -20.41
CA ASN A 237 14.21 -14.05 -19.21
C ASN A 237 15.70 -13.97 -19.60
N GLY A 238 16.42 -13.03 -18.97
CA GLY A 238 17.83 -12.78 -19.27
C GLY A 238 18.10 -12.11 -20.62
N LYS A 239 17.07 -11.74 -21.39
CA LYS A 239 17.22 -11.04 -22.69
C LYS A 239 16.73 -9.60 -22.66
N LEU A 240 15.93 -9.25 -21.66
CA LEU A 240 15.39 -7.92 -21.46
C LEU A 240 15.01 -7.72 -20.00
N PHE A 241 14.83 -6.47 -19.60
CA PHE A 241 14.02 -6.13 -18.43
C PHE A 241 12.75 -5.38 -18.86
N ASN A 242 11.72 -5.47 -18.03
CA ASN A 242 10.46 -4.77 -18.19
C ASN A 242 10.04 -4.22 -16.83
N ILE A 243 10.03 -2.90 -16.69
CA ILE A 243 9.83 -2.23 -15.41
C ILE A 243 8.83 -1.07 -15.56
N TRP A 244 8.38 -0.57 -14.41
CA TRP A 244 7.76 0.73 -14.29
C TRP A 244 8.41 1.50 -13.15
N ALA A 245 8.46 2.83 -13.26
CA ALA A 245 8.90 3.70 -12.18
C ALA A 245 8.34 5.12 -12.33
N CYS A 246 8.04 5.78 -11.21
CA CYS A 246 7.62 7.18 -11.19
C CYS A 246 7.74 7.83 -9.81
N CYS A 247 7.70 9.17 -9.79
CA CYS A 247 7.48 9.99 -8.60
C CYS A 247 6.12 10.68 -8.72
N PHE A 248 5.31 10.68 -7.66
CA PHE A 248 3.95 11.24 -7.69
C PHE A 248 3.93 12.77 -7.45
N GLU A 249 5.08 13.37 -7.17
CA GLU A 249 5.28 14.78 -6.85
C GLU A 249 5.25 15.68 -8.10
N ASN A 250 5.60 15.14 -9.26
CA ASN A 250 5.58 15.82 -10.55
C ASN A 250 5.31 14.82 -11.69
N GLU A 251 5.10 15.31 -12.92
CA GLU A 251 4.84 14.46 -14.10
C GLU A 251 6.07 14.25 -15.00
N GLU A 252 7.26 14.54 -14.49
CA GLU A 252 8.49 14.31 -15.23
C GLU A 252 8.78 12.81 -15.32
N ALA A 253 9.33 12.39 -16.46
CA ALA A 253 9.79 11.01 -16.62
C ALA A 253 11.09 10.81 -15.84
N LEU A 254 11.15 9.74 -15.06
CA LEU A 254 12.41 9.32 -14.45
C LEU A 254 13.41 8.93 -15.54
N THR A 255 14.66 9.28 -15.31
CA THR A 255 15.81 8.84 -16.09
C THR A 255 16.64 7.88 -15.25
N ALA A 256 17.21 6.87 -15.89
CA ALA A 256 17.96 5.83 -15.22
C ALA A 256 19.14 5.36 -16.08
N ASP A 257 20.21 4.99 -15.42
CA ASP A 257 21.40 4.41 -16.05
C ASP A 257 21.23 2.88 -16.10
N VAL A 258 21.48 2.29 -17.27
CA VAL A 258 21.65 0.85 -17.42
C VAL A 258 23.11 0.54 -17.20
N MET A 259 23.38 -0.23 -16.16
CA MET A 259 24.74 -0.63 -15.78
C MET A 259 24.96 -2.11 -16.12
N LEU A 260 26.12 -2.42 -16.70
CA LEU A 260 26.57 -3.78 -17.01
C LEU A 260 27.89 -4.03 -16.28
N ASP A 261 27.92 -5.00 -15.36
CA ASP A 261 29.06 -5.29 -14.48
C ASP A 261 29.63 -4.07 -13.72
N GLY A 262 28.80 -3.05 -13.51
CA GLY A 262 29.15 -1.82 -12.80
C GLY A 262 29.46 -0.61 -13.71
N ASP A 263 29.60 -0.81 -15.02
CA ASP A 263 29.82 0.27 -15.97
C ASP A 263 28.50 0.75 -16.57
N ILE A 264 28.31 2.07 -16.69
CA ILE A 264 27.15 2.65 -17.38
C ILE A 264 27.29 2.39 -18.88
N VAL A 265 26.31 1.70 -19.46
CA VAL A 265 26.31 1.31 -20.88
C VAL A 265 25.19 1.95 -21.69
N ASP A 266 24.15 2.47 -21.03
CA ASP A 266 23.08 3.24 -21.67
C ASP A 266 22.36 4.14 -20.66
N GLU A 267 21.68 5.18 -21.15
CA GLU A 267 20.80 6.05 -20.39
C GLU A 267 19.37 5.95 -20.92
N ILE A 268 18.42 5.64 -20.05
CA ILE A 268 17.04 5.39 -20.42
C ILE A 268 16.08 6.35 -19.74
N ARG A 269 15.00 6.68 -20.44
CA ARG A 269 13.84 7.38 -19.89
C ARG A 269 12.68 6.42 -19.66
N ILE A 270 12.12 6.44 -18.46
CA ILE A 270 10.97 5.64 -18.04
C ILE A 270 9.69 6.37 -18.47
N SER A 271 9.26 6.12 -19.71
CA SER A 271 8.16 6.86 -20.34
C SER A 271 7.28 6.04 -21.28
N ASP A 272 7.51 4.73 -21.37
CA ASP A 272 6.69 3.86 -22.21
C ASP A 272 5.28 3.75 -21.63
N TYR A 273 4.27 3.70 -22.49
CA TYR A 273 2.88 3.53 -22.08
C TYR A 273 2.64 2.14 -21.47
N ARG A 274 1.83 2.08 -20.41
CA ARG A 274 1.35 0.86 -19.74
C ARG A 274 -0.17 0.94 -19.55
N PRO A 275 -0.97 0.16 -20.29
CA PRO A 275 -2.42 0.20 -20.18
C PRO A 275 -2.93 -0.01 -18.75
N VAL A 276 -2.39 -1.01 -18.05
CA VAL A 276 -2.75 -1.30 -16.65
C VAL A 276 -2.48 -0.12 -15.72
N ALA A 277 -1.42 0.66 -15.97
CA ALA A 277 -1.11 1.83 -15.16
C ALA A 277 -2.07 2.99 -15.45
N ALA A 278 -2.52 3.15 -16.69
CA ALA A 278 -3.54 4.12 -17.07
C ALA A 278 -4.90 3.76 -16.48
N GLU A 279 -5.35 2.51 -16.66
CA GLU A 279 -6.63 2.00 -16.15
C GLU A 279 -6.75 2.11 -14.62
N ARG A 280 -5.63 1.95 -13.92
CA ARG A 280 -5.57 2.04 -12.46
C ARG A 280 -5.25 3.46 -11.95
N ASN A 281 -5.17 4.46 -12.83
CA ASN A 281 -4.85 5.84 -12.47
C ASN A 281 -3.56 5.93 -11.62
N ILE A 282 -2.49 5.24 -12.00
CA ILE A 282 -1.24 5.23 -11.21
C ILE A 282 -0.56 6.59 -11.29
N HIS A 283 -0.09 6.96 -12.48
CA HIS A 283 0.51 8.28 -12.71
C HIS A 283 0.73 8.52 -14.20
N ARG A 284 0.94 9.80 -14.59
CA ARG A 284 1.32 10.22 -15.96
C ARG A 284 0.49 9.55 -17.06
N SER A 285 -0.81 9.36 -16.83
CA SER A 285 -1.73 8.66 -17.75
C SER A 285 -1.21 7.29 -18.24
N GLY A 286 -0.39 6.60 -17.44
CA GLY A 286 0.20 5.31 -17.75
C GLY A 286 1.56 5.34 -18.46
N PHE A 287 2.13 6.51 -18.78
CA PHE A 287 3.47 6.64 -19.40
C PHE A 287 4.60 6.53 -18.37
N ILE A 288 4.66 5.39 -17.66
CA ILE A 288 5.58 5.14 -16.54
C ILE A 288 6.43 3.87 -16.72
N GLY A 289 6.43 3.29 -17.91
CA GLY A 289 7.09 2.02 -18.19
C GLY A 289 8.46 2.18 -18.83
N LYS A 290 9.24 1.09 -18.80
CA LYS A 290 10.34 0.86 -19.73
C LYS A 290 10.49 -0.62 -20.04
N THR A 291 10.57 -0.95 -21.33
CA THR A 291 11.10 -2.25 -21.76
C THR A 291 12.44 -2.04 -22.46
N TYR A 292 13.46 -2.76 -22.04
CA TYR A 292 14.80 -2.64 -22.61
C TYR A 292 15.33 -4.03 -22.97
N ARG A 293 15.56 -4.25 -24.26
CA ARG A 293 16.15 -5.49 -24.77
C ARG A 293 17.67 -5.36 -24.73
N TYR A 294 18.33 -6.37 -24.17
CA TYR A 294 19.78 -6.39 -24.08
C TYR A 294 20.40 -6.39 -25.47
N PRO A 295 21.35 -5.47 -25.76
CA PRO A 295 22.12 -5.49 -26.99
C PRO A 295 22.86 -6.81 -27.18
N SER A 296 23.14 -7.19 -28.42
CA SER A 296 23.89 -8.40 -28.75
C SER A 296 25.34 -8.39 -28.25
N SER A 297 25.86 -7.23 -27.84
CA SER A 297 27.16 -7.09 -27.20
C SER A 297 27.20 -7.59 -25.76
N PHE A 298 26.03 -7.72 -25.11
CA PHE A 298 25.92 -8.24 -23.76
C PHE A 298 26.14 -9.75 -23.78
N ARG A 299 26.93 -10.25 -22.82
CA ARG A 299 27.34 -11.64 -22.71
C ARG A 299 26.62 -12.31 -21.55
N THR A 300 26.28 -13.58 -21.73
CA THR A 300 25.68 -14.41 -20.67
C THR A 300 26.51 -14.37 -19.39
N GLY A 301 25.83 -14.22 -18.25
CA GLY A 301 26.44 -14.15 -16.93
C GLY A 301 26.80 -12.75 -16.44
N GLN A 302 26.74 -11.72 -17.30
CA GLN A 302 26.97 -10.34 -16.88
C GLN A 302 25.83 -9.82 -16.00
N SER A 303 26.15 -9.06 -14.96
CA SER A 303 25.19 -8.41 -14.07
C SER A 303 24.60 -7.17 -14.73
N VAL A 304 23.28 -7.03 -14.70
CA VAL A 304 22.57 -5.85 -15.18
C VAL A 304 21.89 -5.16 -14.01
N LYS A 305 22.10 -3.84 -13.89
CA LYS A 305 21.37 -2.97 -12.96
C LYS A 305 20.73 -1.81 -13.69
N VAL A 306 19.58 -1.36 -13.20
CA VAL A 306 18.96 -0.12 -13.63
C VAL A 306 18.88 0.81 -12.43
N VAL A 307 19.55 1.95 -12.50
CA VAL A 307 19.70 2.86 -11.36
C VAL A 307 19.12 4.23 -11.71
N GLU A 308 18.15 4.71 -10.92
CA GLU A 308 17.56 6.03 -11.13
C GLU A 308 18.59 7.14 -10.84
N GLN A 309 18.77 8.06 -11.78
CA GLN A 309 19.91 8.99 -11.80
C GLN A 309 19.93 9.94 -10.59
N LYS A 310 18.77 10.42 -10.11
CA LYS A 310 18.74 11.43 -9.05
C LYS A 310 18.88 10.83 -7.65
N THR A 311 18.18 9.73 -7.41
CA THR A 311 18.04 9.10 -6.08
C THR A 311 18.96 7.93 -5.88
N GLN A 312 19.58 7.43 -6.96
CA GLN A 312 20.44 6.26 -6.98
C GLN A 312 19.73 4.98 -6.52
N VAL A 313 18.40 4.95 -6.64
CA VAL A 313 17.58 3.78 -6.33
C VAL A 313 17.74 2.75 -7.45
N VAL A 314 18.05 1.51 -7.05
CA VAL A 314 18.11 0.37 -7.97
C VAL A 314 16.68 -0.05 -8.32
N LEU A 315 16.26 0.25 -9.54
CA LEU A 315 14.93 -0.07 -10.07
C LEU A 315 14.82 -1.54 -10.52
N PHE A 316 15.95 -2.15 -10.89
CA PHE A 316 16.04 -3.53 -11.36
C PHE A 316 17.45 -4.07 -11.15
N GLU A 317 17.55 -5.36 -10.83
CA GLU A 317 18.79 -6.13 -10.80
C GLU A 317 18.54 -7.50 -11.42
N GLY A 318 19.43 -7.92 -12.31
CA GLY A 318 19.32 -9.20 -12.98
C GLY A 318 20.63 -9.64 -13.62
N THR A 319 20.56 -10.67 -14.45
CA THR A 319 21.71 -11.24 -15.16
C THR A 319 21.33 -11.48 -16.61
N VAL A 320 22.28 -11.25 -17.51
CA VAL A 320 22.15 -11.61 -18.92
C VAL A 320 22.13 -13.15 -19.04
N GLY A 321 21.11 -13.67 -19.73
CA GLY A 321 20.84 -15.10 -19.87
C GLY A 321 21.61 -15.80 -20.97
#